data_AF-A0A842WK78-F1
#
_entry.id   AF-A0A842WK78-F1
#
_cell.length_a   1.000
_cell.length_b   1.000
_cell.length_c   1.000
_cell.angle_alpha   90.00
_cell.angle_beta   90.00
_cell.angle_gamma   90.00
#
_symmetry.space_group_name_H-M   'P 1'
#
loop_
_entity.id
_entity.type
_entity.pdbx_description
1 polymer ?
#
loop_
_entity_poly.entity_id
_entity_poly.type
_entity_poly.pdbx_seq_one_letter_code
_entity_poly.pdbx_strand_id
1 'polypeptide(L)'
;MILLGVFIPVLQFLFYREVDSLIIHLTHAGQAITLISFAIASLRTLVRFKFTDIPKLTENKEKIKAHQERMKDAQKKKDYEAVQRHQREMMSASMEQMKHSMKPMIYSMLPYLVIFGWLKTHFAQTGIVATIFGFSLGWLGWYILCSMITSMAVQRVIHTARTNKT
;
A
#
# COMPACT_ATOMS: atom_id res chain seq x y z
N MET A 1 -41.34 -29.69 -25.93
CA MET A 1 -39.87 -29.90 -25.94
C MET A 1 -39.10 -28.93 -26.85
N ILE A 2 -39.74 -28.20 -27.77
CA ILE A 2 -39.07 -27.25 -28.68
C ILE A 2 -38.93 -25.84 -28.07
N LEU A 3 -39.89 -25.41 -27.23
CA LEU A 3 -39.85 -24.10 -26.58
C LEU A 3 -38.70 -23.94 -25.56
N LEU A 4 -38.32 -25.02 -24.85
CA LEU A 4 -37.20 -24.98 -23.91
C LEU A 4 -35.83 -24.89 -24.60
N GLY A 5 -35.70 -25.42 -25.83
CA GLY A 5 -34.44 -25.44 -26.58
C GLY A 5 -34.02 -24.09 -27.17
N VAL A 6 -34.98 -23.17 -27.38
CA VAL A 6 -34.71 -21.80 -27.84
C VAL A 6 -34.64 -20.81 -26.68
N PHE A 7 -35.42 -21.08 -25.61
CA PHE A 7 -35.50 -20.18 -24.47
C PHE A 7 -34.22 -20.21 -23.61
N ILE A 8 -33.62 -21.39 -23.40
CA ILE A 8 -32.37 -21.53 -22.64
C ILE A 8 -31.21 -20.75 -23.28
N PRO A 9 -30.89 -20.87 -24.58
CA PRO A 9 -29.80 -20.10 -25.19
C PRO A 9 -30.10 -18.61 -25.30
N VAL A 10 -31.37 -18.19 -25.42
CA VAL A 10 -31.74 -16.76 -25.37
C VAL A 10 -31.58 -16.20 -23.96
N LEU A 11 -31.95 -16.96 -22.92
CA LEU A 11 -31.72 -16.59 -21.52
C LEU A 11 -30.22 -16.58 -21.19
N GLN A 12 -29.45 -17.54 -21.71
CA GLN A 12 -27.99 -17.58 -21.61
C GLN A 12 -27.36 -16.40 -22.36
N PHE A 13 -27.87 -16.01 -23.53
CA PHE A 13 -27.39 -14.87 -24.31
C PHE A 13 -27.72 -13.53 -23.66
N LEU A 14 -28.92 -13.38 -23.08
CA LEU A 14 -29.31 -12.19 -22.31
C LEU A 14 -28.54 -12.11 -20.99
N PHE A 15 -28.36 -13.23 -20.28
CA PHE A 15 -27.53 -13.31 -19.09
C PHE A 15 -26.06 -13.05 -19.43
N TYR A 16 -25.52 -13.59 -20.52
CA TYR A 16 -24.15 -13.34 -20.96
C TYR A 16 -23.96 -11.90 -21.42
N ARG A 17 -24.97 -11.25 -22.01
CA ARG A 17 -24.92 -9.83 -22.42
C ARG A 17 -24.98 -8.86 -21.22
N GLU A 18 -25.77 -9.18 -20.20
CA GLU A 18 -25.80 -8.47 -18.91
C GLU A 18 -24.54 -8.77 -18.07
N VAL A 19 -23.93 -9.95 -18.25
CA VAL A 19 -22.66 -10.33 -17.61
C VAL A 19 -21.45 -9.82 -18.41
N ASP A 20 -21.54 -9.57 -19.71
CA ASP A 20 -20.46 -9.01 -20.55
C ASP A 20 -20.26 -7.52 -20.30
N SER A 21 -21.34 -6.79 -19.94
CA SER A 21 -21.22 -5.44 -19.39
C SER A 21 -20.60 -5.43 -17.98
N LEU A 22 -20.55 -6.61 -17.34
CA LEU A 22 -19.90 -6.94 -16.06
C LEU A 22 -18.53 -7.63 -16.26
N ILE A 23 -18.18 -8.02 -17.48
CA ILE A 23 -16.85 -8.47 -17.88
C ILE A 23 -16.09 -7.21 -18.27
N ILE A 24 -14.93 -7.01 -17.64
CA ILE A 24 -14.04 -5.90 -17.95
C ILE A 24 -13.69 -6.00 -19.44
N HIS A 25 -14.34 -5.21 -20.29
CA HIS A 25 -13.91 -4.98 -21.67
C HIS A 25 -12.62 -4.17 -21.61
N LEU A 26 -11.52 -4.90 -21.47
CA LEU A 26 -10.19 -4.35 -21.37
C LEU A 26 -9.77 -3.89 -22.76
N THR A 27 -10.01 -2.62 -23.05
CA THR A 27 -9.54 -1.96 -24.27
C THR A 27 -8.02 -2.13 -24.44
N HIS A 28 -7.47 -1.88 -25.63
CA HIS A 28 -6.02 -1.88 -25.84
C HIS A 28 -5.28 -0.97 -24.83
N ALA A 29 -5.93 0.11 -24.39
CA ALA A 29 -5.44 0.96 -23.30
C ALA A 29 -5.39 0.22 -21.95
N GLY A 30 -6.37 -0.65 -21.65
CA GLY A 30 -6.38 -1.49 -20.46
C GLY A 30 -5.25 -2.51 -20.40
N GLN A 31 -4.89 -3.14 -21.52
CA GLN A 31 -3.72 -4.04 -21.60
C GLN A 31 -2.40 -3.30 -21.31
N ALA A 32 -2.26 -2.08 -21.84
CA ALA A 32 -1.11 -1.21 -21.56
C ALA A 32 -1.05 -0.85 -20.06
N ILE A 33 -2.19 -0.54 -19.44
CA ILE A 33 -2.28 -0.28 -18.00
C ILE A 33 -1.92 -1.52 -17.17
N THR A 34 -2.27 -2.74 -17.61
CA THR A 34 -1.87 -3.99 -16.93
C THR A 34 -0.35 -4.17 -16.95
N LEU A 35 0.30 -3.96 -18.09
CA LEU A 35 1.76 -4.02 -18.23
C LEU A 35 2.47 -2.97 -17.38
N ILE A 36 1.95 -1.73 -17.37
CA ILE A 36 2.47 -0.63 -16.53
C ILE A 36 2.28 -0.96 -15.05
N SER A 37 1.12 -1.51 -14.66
CA SER A 37 0.83 -1.91 -13.27
C SER A 37 1.74 -3.05 -12.81
N PHE A 38 2.04 -4.01 -13.69
CA PHE A 38 3.00 -5.07 -13.42
C PHE A 38 4.41 -4.50 -13.20
N ALA A 39 4.88 -3.62 -14.09
CA ALA A 39 6.18 -2.95 -13.95
C ALA A 39 6.27 -2.15 -12.63
N ILE A 40 5.21 -1.43 -12.25
CA ILE A 40 5.13 -0.70 -10.97
C ILE A 40 5.16 -1.66 -9.78
N ALA A 41 4.47 -2.79 -9.83
CA ALA A 41 4.45 -3.79 -8.76
C ALA A 41 5.83 -4.43 -8.57
N SER A 42 6.53 -4.74 -9.67
CA SER A 42 7.90 -5.24 -9.66
C SER A 42 8.87 -4.21 -9.06
N LEU A 43 8.77 -2.95 -9.51
CA LEU A 43 9.59 -1.85 -9.01
C LEU A 43 9.37 -1.63 -7.50
N ARG A 44 8.12 -1.68 -7.05
CA ARG A 44 7.74 -1.56 -5.64
C ARG A 44 8.34 -2.68 -4.78
N THR A 45 8.37 -3.89 -5.32
CA THR A 45 8.94 -5.07 -4.65
C THR A 45 10.45 -4.97 -4.55
N LEU A 46 11.13 -4.56 -5.63
CA LEU A 46 12.58 -4.33 -5.65
C LEU A 46 13.00 -3.23 -4.67
N VAL A 47 12.26 -2.11 -4.65
CA VAL A 47 12.48 -1.02 -3.69
C VAL A 47 12.33 -1.53 -2.25
N ARG A 48 11.27 -2.31 -1.98
CA ARG A 48 11.05 -2.85 -0.63
C ARG A 48 12.15 -3.82 -0.21
N PHE A 49 12.62 -4.67 -1.11
CA PHE A 49 13.66 -5.67 -0.82
C PHE A 49 15.04 -5.03 -0.63
N LYS A 50 15.37 -3.99 -1.40
CA LYS A 50 16.69 -3.34 -1.36
C LYS A 50 16.83 -2.24 -0.30
N PHE A 51 15.73 -1.60 0.12
CA PHE A 51 15.77 -0.46 1.05
C PHE A 51 15.24 -0.75 2.45
N THR A 52 14.78 -1.98 2.74
CA THR A 52 14.30 -2.37 4.07
C THR A 52 15.34 -3.21 4.81
N ASP A 53 16.24 -2.56 5.54
CA ASP A 53 17.21 -3.21 6.43
C ASP A 53 16.52 -3.73 7.71
N ILE A 54 15.83 -4.87 7.63
CA ILE A 54 15.21 -5.56 8.77
C ILE A 54 16.20 -5.85 9.92
N PRO A 55 17.48 -6.22 9.68
CA PRO A 55 18.44 -6.51 10.76
C PRO A 55 18.76 -5.28 11.63
N LYS A 56 18.89 -4.10 11.01
CA LYS A 56 19.20 -2.84 11.73
C LYS A 56 18.06 -2.39 12.62
N LEU A 57 16.81 -2.68 12.26
CA LEU A 57 15.65 -2.38 13.11
C LEU A 57 15.62 -3.20 14.40
N THR A 58 16.11 -4.44 14.36
CA THR A 58 16.20 -5.30 15.56
C THR A 58 17.33 -4.86 16.47
N GLU A 59 18.51 -4.59 15.90
CA GLU A 59 19.67 -4.10 16.65
C GLU A 59 19.40 -2.74 17.35
N ASN A 60 18.71 -1.82 16.66
CA ASN A 60 18.42 -0.50 17.24
C ASN A 60 17.38 -0.58 18.38
N LYS A 61 16.44 -1.53 18.32
CA LYS A 61 15.51 -1.79 19.42
C LYS A 61 16.21 -2.35 20.65
N GLU A 62 17.21 -3.20 20.47
CA GLU A 62 18.02 -3.72 21.57
C GLU A 62 18.87 -2.63 22.23
N LYS A 63 19.50 -1.77 21.43
CA LYS A 63 20.24 -0.59 21.94
C LYS A 63 19.34 0.32 22.78
N ILE A 64 18.13 0.63 22.29
CA ILE A 64 17.17 1.46 23.03
C ILE A 64 16.78 0.82 24.37
N LYS A 65 16.54 -0.49 24.42
CA LYS A 65 16.24 -1.21 25.68
C LYS A 65 17.42 -1.19 26.65
N ALA A 66 18.63 -1.45 26.16
CA ALA A 66 19.84 -1.43 26.98
C ALA A 66 20.08 -0.04 27.61
N HIS A 67 19.85 1.05 26.86
CA HIS A 67 19.96 2.40 27.41
C HIS A 67 18.82 2.75 28.40
N GLN A 68 17.61 2.23 28.20
CA GLN A 68 16.51 2.38 29.17
C GLN A 68 16.82 1.72 30.52
N GLU A 69 17.46 0.55 30.53
CA GLU A 69 17.87 -0.13 31.76
C GLU A 69 18.98 0.63 32.48
N ARG A 70 20.02 1.06 31.75
CA ARG A 70 21.11 1.86 32.30
C ARG A 70 20.65 3.20 32.86
N MET A 71 19.64 3.83 32.26
CA MET A 71 18.99 5.02 32.81
C MET A 71 18.34 4.76 34.16
N LYS A 72 17.59 3.66 34.32
CA LYS A 72 16.94 3.30 35.60
C LYS A 72 17.98 3.09 36.70
N ASP A 73 19.10 2.47 36.37
CA ASP A 73 20.18 2.23 37.33
C ASP A 73 20.96 3.52 37.67
N ALA A 74 21.21 4.40 36.70
CA ALA A 74 21.80 5.72 36.95
C ALA A 74 20.88 6.62 37.79
N GLN A 75 19.57 6.52 37.59
CA GLN A 75 18.55 7.27 38.34
C GLN A 75 18.48 6.81 39.81
N LYS A 76 18.60 5.50 40.07
CA LYS A 76 18.73 4.95 41.44
C LYS A 76 20.00 5.43 42.14
N LYS A 77 21.09 5.62 41.40
CA LYS A 77 22.37 6.12 41.91
C LYS A 77 22.43 7.65 42.04
N LYS A 78 21.35 8.37 41.69
CA LYS A 78 21.28 9.85 41.63
C LYS A 78 22.38 10.48 40.77
N ASP A 79 22.87 9.74 39.77
CA ASP A 79 23.87 10.22 38.82
C ASP A 79 23.17 10.92 37.65
N TYR A 80 22.87 12.21 37.85
CA TYR A 80 22.14 13.03 36.88
C TYR A 80 22.91 13.22 35.56
N GLU A 81 24.25 13.19 35.59
CA GLU A 81 25.10 13.27 34.39
C GLU A 81 24.95 12.00 33.52
N ALA A 82 25.01 10.82 34.14
CA ALA A 82 24.82 9.56 33.43
C ALA A 82 23.41 9.41 32.88
N VAL A 83 22.39 9.87 33.61
CA VAL A 83 21.00 9.93 33.12
C VAL A 83 20.91 10.80 31.87
N GLN A 84 21.51 11.99 31.88
CA GLN A 84 21.44 12.93 30.75
C GLN A 84 22.21 12.40 29.52
N ARG A 85 23.34 11.73 29.73
CA ARG A 85 24.13 11.07 28.68
C ARG A 85 23.33 9.96 27.99
N HIS A 86 22.72 9.05 28.75
CA HIS A 86 21.92 7.97 28.17
C HIS A 86 20.63 8.48 27.52
N GLN A 87 20.03 9.56 28.02
CA GLN A 87 18.91 10.21 27.35
C GLN A 87 19.30 10.77 25.97
N ARG A 88 20.47 11.42 25.86
CA ARG A 88 20.99 11.90 24.56
C ARG A 88 21.26 10.74 23.60
N GLU A 89 21.88 9.66 24.07
CA GLU A 89 22.15 8.45 23.27
C GLU A 89 20.86 7.78 22.78
N MET A 90 19.83 7.70 23.63
CA MET A 90 18.50 7.22 23.24
C MET A 90 17.85 8.10 22.18
N MET A 91 17.98 9.42 22.30
CA MET A 91 17.45 10.36 21.32
C MET A 91 18.16 10.21 19.97
N SER A 92 19.49 10.07 19.96
CA SER A 92 20.24 9.82 18.72
C SER A 92 19.88 8.47 18.09
N ALA A 93 19.78 7.40 18.87
CA ALA A 93 19.38 6.08 18.37
C ALA A 93 17.94 6.10 17.81
N SER A 94 17.04 6.85 18.45
CA SER A 94 15.67 7.06 17.97
C SER A 94 15.62 7.87 16.67
N MET A 95 16.46 8.91 16.55
CA MET A 95 16.60 9.68 15.31
C MET A 95 17.17 8.83 14.17
N GLU A 96 18.13 7.95 14.45
CA GLU A 96 18.67 7.01 13.48
C GLU A 96 17.59 6.01 13.03
N GLN A 97 16.79 5.48 13.97
CA GLN A 97 15.63 4.64 13.65
C GLN A 97 14.62 5.36 12.76
N MET A 98 14.34 6.63 13.05
CA MET A 98 13.44 7.46 12.25
C MET A 98 13.99 7.66 10.84
N LYS A 99 15.28 7.94 10.68
CA LYS A 99 15.91 8.03 9.35
C LYS A 99 15.80 6.71 8.57
N HIS A 100 15.95 5.58 9.26
CA HIS A 100 15.78 4.25 8.66
C HIS A 100 14.32 3.95 8.26
N SER A 101 13.32 4.46 8.98
CA SER A 101 11.91 4.30 8.60
C SER A 101 11.46 5.32 7.54
N MET A 102 12.04 6.52 7.53
CA MET A 102 11.74 7.56 6.54
C MET A 102 12.25 7.22 5.14
N LYS A 103 13.40 6.55 5.01
CA LYS A 103 13.91 6.11 3.70
C LYS A 103 12.86 5.28 2.94
N PRO A 104 12.36 4.14 3.46
CA PRO A 104 11.29 3.37 2.82
C PRO A 104 10.03 4.17 2.50
N MET A 105 9.65 5.13 3.35
CA MET A 105 8.48 5.99 3.15
C MET A 105 8.65 6.93 1.95
N ILE A 106 9.81 7.59 1.84
CA ILE A 106 10.11 8.48 0.70
C ILE A 106 10.22 7.67 -0.60
N TYR A 107 10.88 6.51 -0.53
CA TYR A 107 10.98 5.60 -1.67
C TYR A 107 9.63 5.02 -2.12
N SER A 108 8.67 4.81 -1.21
CA SER A 108 7.32 4.37 -1.58
C SER A 108 6.44 5.52 -2.08
N MET A 109 6.69 6.76 -1.63
CA MET A 109 5.97 7.96 -2.05
C MET A 109 6.38 8.43 -3.46
N LEU A 110 7.65 8.33 -3.83
CA LEU A 110 8.17 8.77 -5.14
C LEU A 110 7.41 8.15 -6.33
N PRO A 111 7.24 6.82 -6.41
CA PRO A 111 6.46 6.19 -7.47
C PRO A 111 5.00 6.65 -7.46
N TYR A 112 4.42 6.82 -6.28
CA TYR A 112 3.03 7.28 -6.13
C TYR A 112 2.85 8.69 -6.71
N LEU A 113 3.78 9.61 -6.44
CA LEU A 113 3.76 10.96 -6.98
C LEU A 113 3.95 11.00 -8.50
N VAL A 114 4.84 10.17 -9.04
CA VAL A 114 5.04 10.07 -10.50
C VAL A 114 3.77 9.58 -11.19
N ILE A 115 3.16 8.51 -10.67
CA ILE A 115 1.91 7.96 -11.21
C ILE A 115 0.79 8.98 -11.08
N PHE A 116 0.65 9.62 -9.92
CA PHE A 116 -0.40 10.62 -9.68
C PHE A 116 -0.24 11.84 -10.59
N GLY A 117 0.99 12.30 -10.82
CA GLY A 117 1.30 13.39 -11.75
C GLY A 117 0.90 13.03 -13.18
N TRP A 118 1.25 11.84 -13.65
CA TRP A 118 0.87 11.34 -14.98
C TRP A 118 -0.65 11.15 -15.12
N LEU A 119 -1.30 10.61 -14.08
CA LEU A 119 -2.75 10.43 -14.05
C LEU A 119 -3.46 11.78 -14.12
N LYS A 120 -2.95 12.79 -13.41
CA LYS A 120 -3.46 14.16 -13.50
C LYS A 120 -3.30 14.71 -14.93
N THR A 121 -2.16 14.56 -15.58
CA THR A 121 -2.00 15.15 -16.94
C THR A 121 -2.89 14.49 -17.99
N HIS A 122 -3.13 13.18 -17.90
CA HIS A 122 -3.91 12.44 -18.89
C HIS A 122 -5.41 12.44 -18.59
N PHE A 123 -5.80 12.46 -17.31
CA PHE A 123 -7.19 12.27 -16.90
C PHE A 123 -7.81 13.48 -16.16
N ALA A 124 -7.08 14.57 -15.95
CA ALA A 124 -7.67 15.76 -15.31
C ALA A 124 -8.77 16.40 -16.15
N GLN A 125 -8.74 16.25 -17.48
CA GLN A 125 -9.73 16.86 -18.38
C GLN A 125 -10.87 15.92 -18.76
N THR A 126 -10.80 14.62 -18.44
CA THR A 126 -11.83 13.61 -18.78
C THR A 126 -13.15 13.76 -18.02
N GLY A 127 -13.24 14.67 -17.05
CA GLY A 127 -14.48 14.89 -16.30
C GLY A 127 -14.84 13.73 -15.36
N ILE A 128 -16.09 13.27 -15.43
CA ILE A 128 -16.63 12.19 -14.58
C ILE A 128 -16.14 10.85 -15.13
N VAL A 129 -15.42 10.09 -14.30
CA VAL A 129 -14.82 8.80 -14.69
C VAL A 129 -15.64 7.62 -14.18
N ALA A 130 -16.39 7.79 -13.10
CA ALA A 130 -17.26 6.74 -12.58
C ALA A 130 -18.47 7.32 -11.86
N THR A 131 -19.61 6.64 -11.94
CA THR A 131 -20.81 7.01 -11.20
C THR A 131 -21.25 5.84 -10.33
N ILE A 132 -21.29 6.04 -9.01
CA ILE A 132 -21.73 5.04 -8.03
C ILE A 132 -22.91 5.62 -7.24
N PHE A 133 -24.04 4.91 -7.16
CA PHE A 133 -25.22 5.33 -6.38
C PHE A 133 -25.68 6.79 -6.66
N GLY A 134 -25.59 7.25 -7.92
CA GLY A 134 -25.92 8.64 -8.29
C GLY A 134 -24.83 9.67 -8.00
N PHE A 135 -23.73 9.27 -7.36
CA PHE A 135 -22.56 10.12 -7.14
C PHE A 135 -21.62 10.06 -8.34
N SER A 136 -21.44 11.19 -9.01
CA SER A 136 -20.49 11.34 -10.12
C SER A 136 -19.09 11.62 -9.58
N LEU A 137 -18.19 10.64 -9.73
CA LEU A 137 -16.80 10.70 -9.28
C LEU A 137 -15.89 11.02 -10.47
N GLY A 138 -15.10 12.09 -10.35
CA GLY A 138 -13.99 12.34 -11.25
C GLY A 138 -12.83 11.34 -11.06
N TRP A 139 -11.80 11.44 -11.88
CA TRP A 139 -10.60 10.58 -11.84
C TRP A 139 -9.99 10.47 -10.43
N LEU A 140 -9.96 11.58 -9.67
CA LEU A 140 -9.40 11.62 -8.32
C LEU A 140 -10.29 10.89 -7.30
N GLY A 141 -11.61 11.11 -7.37
CA GLY A 141 -12.58 10.46 -6.48
C GLY A 141 -12.60 8.94 -6.71
N TRP A 142 -12.55 8.52 -7.98
CA TRP A 142 -12.45 7.12 -8.34
C TRP A 142 -11.14 6.48 -7.84
N TYR A 143 -10.00 7.17 -8.03
CA TYR A 143 -8.70 6.69 -7.54
C TYR A 143 -8.66 6.48 -6.02
N ILE A 144 -9.22 7.42 -5.24
CA ILE A 144 -9.30 7.30 -3.77
C ILE A 144 -10.20 6.12 -3.38
N LEU A 145 -11.34 5.96 -4.02
CA LEU A 145 -12.27 4.87 -3.70
C LEU A 145 -11.65 3.50 -4.01
N CYS A 146 -11.00 3.35 -5.16
CA CYS A 146 -10.26 2.14 -5.51
C CYS A 146 -9.09 1.88 -4.56
N SER A 147 -8.36 2.92 -4.13
CA SER A 147 -7.22 2.76 -3.22
C SER A 147 -7.65 2.36 -1.80
N MET A 148 -8.81 2.84 -1.33
CA MET A 148 -9.40 2.42 -0.06
C MET A 148 -9.76 0.94 -0.07
N ILE A 149 -10.47 0.47 -1.10
CA ILE A 149 -10.88 -0.94 -1.23
C ILE A 149 -9.65 -1.84 -1.37
N THR A 150 -8.69 -1.44 -2.21
CA THR A 150 -7.44 -2.19 -2.40
C THR A 150 -6.65 -2.29 -1.09
N SER A 151 -6.60 -1.22 -0.31
CA SER A 151 -5.93 -1.22 1.00
C SER A 151 -6.55 -2.24 1.94
N MET A 152 -7.88 -2.32 1.98
CA MET A 152 -8.59 -3.32 2.79
C MET A 152 -8.24 -4.75 2.36
N ALA A 153 -8.20 -5.03 1.06
CA ALA A 153 -7.85 -6.35 0.53
C ALA A 153 -6.40 -6.74 0.87
N VAL A 154 -5.45 -5.82 0.68
CA VAL A 154 -4.03 -6.06 0.97
C VAL A 154 -3.80 -6.32 2.47
N GLN A 155 -4.48 -5.56 3.33
CA GLN A 155 -4.38 -5.77 4.78
C GLN A 155 -4.90 -7.16 5.19
N ARG A 156 -5.97 -7.67 4.56
CA ARG A 156 -6.46 -9.03 4.83
C ARG A 156 -5.47 -10.11 4.40
N VAL A 157 -4.91 -10.00 3.20
CA VAL A 157 -3.93 -10.99 2.70
C VAL A 157 -2.67 -11.01 3.57
N ILE A 158 -2.14 -9.84 3.96
CA ILE A 158 -0.96 -9.76 4.83
C ILE A 158 -1.25 -10.35 6.22
N HIS A 159 -2.46 -10.12 6.75
CA HIS A 159 -2.86 -10.70 8.04
C HIS A 159 -2.90 -12.23 7.97
N THR A 160 -3.61 -12.80 7.00
CA THR A 160 -3.72 -14.26 6.82
C THR A 160 -2.35 -14.91 6.55
N ALA A 161 -1.47 -14.26 5.78
CA ALA A 161 -0.12 -14.75 5.53
C ALA A 161 0.79 -14.74 6.77
N ARG A 162 0.54 -13.86 7.75
CA ARG A 162 1.28 -13.83 9.02
C ARG A 162 0.78 -14.87 10.02
N THR A 163 -0.53 -15.14 10.05
CA THR A 163 -1.12 -16.11 10.98
C THR A 163 -0.88 -17.57 10.58
N ASN A 164 -0.54 -17.85 9.32
CA ASN A 164 -0.27 -19.21 8.82
C ASN A 164 1.21 -19.64 8.98
N LYS A 165 2.03 -18.80 9.62
CA LYS A 165 3.45 -19.05 9.91
C LYS A 165 3.77 -19.22 11.40
N THR A 166 2.74 -19.26 12.24
CA THR A 166 2.76 -19.60 13.68
C THR A 166 1.99 -20.88 13.88
#